data_AF-A0A7I8CYM0-F1
#
_entry.id   AF-A0A7I8CYM0-F1
#
_cell.length_a   1.000
_cell.length_b   1.000
_cell.length_c   1.000
_cell.angle_alpha   90.00
_cell.angle_beta   90.00
_cell.angle_gamma   90.00
#
_symmetry.space_group_name_H-M   'P 1'
#
loop_
_entity.id
_entity.type
_entity.pdbx_description
1 polymer ?
#
loop_
_entity_poly.entity_id
_entity_poly.type
_entity_poly.pdbx_seq_one_letter_code
_entity_poly.pdbx_strand_id
1 'polypeptide(L)'
;MNDTDLTTLISQVTRALRFSAIAATIAVILTGCGGGGTDRPASTAAADALVNPADTASKRSVAQAGTDNTAIVPRHTRFEGKTYRQWVTSFWQWVNTIDNGPFLPNPLLNCTRPISAGQSGNVWYWATPSSYFHALDVPNTPLTCDQSANVIPADTSILLATLDTFSSTLLPPGVYTPTTAAGEQAIANRFAERIQDLFVTIDNVPVTDVTAYRVATDQFTFTAALRWVFGIPEDIYGTDTAVADGYYLILKPLSAGSHTIHYGGRFHYLPGDFGSAAPPPDYLVDVTLLITVGP
;
A
#
# COMPACT_ATOMS: atom_id res chain seq x y z
N MET A 1 -17.52 -22.07 36.19
CA MET A 1 -17.22 -20.64 35.96
C MET A 1 -18.40 -20.09 35.20
N ASN A 2 -19.19 -19.18 35.78
CA ASN A 2 -20.45 -18.71 35.20
C ASN A 2 -20.19 -17.57 34.20
N ASP A 3 -21.06 -17.41 33.19
CA ASP A 3 -20.93 -16.39 32.13
C ASP A 3 -20.84 -14.93 32.63
N THR A 4 -21.31 -14.67 33.85
CA THR A 4 -21.21 -13.37 34.54
C THR A 4 -19.77 -13.03 34.96
N ASP A 5 -18.91 -14.04 35.14
CA ASP A 5 -17.50 -13.85 35.53
C ASP A 5 -16.62 -13.50 34.32
N LEU A 6 -16.94 -14.08 33.15
CA LEU A 6 -16.19 -13.85 31.91
C LEU A 6 -16.37 -12.42 31.39
N THR A 7 -17.61 -11.90 31.48
CA THR A 7 -17.94 -10.52 31.07
C THR A 7 -17.30 -9.47 31.99
N THR A 8 -17.17 -9.78 33.28
CA THR A 8 -16.50 -8.91 34.25
C THR A 8 -14.98 -8.89 34.05
N LEU A 9 -14.38 -10.05 33.73
CA LEU A 9 -12.96 -10.17 33.42
C LEU A 9 -12.59 -9.44 32.10
N ILE A 10 -13.41 -9.58 31.06
CA ILE A 10 -13.22 -8.89 29.77
C ILE A 10 -13.34 -7.37 29.95
N SER A 11 -14.30 -6.90 30.76
CA SER A 11 -14.45 -5.47 31.09
C SER A 11 -13.23 -4.91 31.85
N GLN A 12 -12.67 -5.66 32.80
CA GLN A 12 -11.49 -5.24 33.55
C GLN A 12 -10.21 -5.22 32.70
N VAL A 13 -10.02 -6.20 31.81
CA VAL A 13 -8.88 -6.24 30.87
C VAL A 13 -8.97 -5.10 29.86
N THR A 14 -10.16 -4.77 29.36
CA THR A 14 -10.37 -3.65 28.42
C THR A 14 -10.16 -2.28 29.10
N ARG A 15 -10.38 -2.17 30.42
CA ARG A 15 -10.13 -0.95 31.19
C ARG A 15 -8.65 -0.75 31.52
N ALA A 16 -7.90 -1.83 31.71
CA ALA A 16 -6.46 -1.78 32.01
C ALA A 16 -5.61 -1.35 30.80
N LEU A 17 -6.08 -1.57 29.57
CA LEU A 17 -5.39 -1.13 28.35
C LEU A 17 -5.61 0.36 28.02
N ARG A 18 -6.43 1.09 28.78
CA ARG A 18 -6.76 2.51 28.55
C ARG A 18 -5.85 3.54 29.26
N PHE A 19 -4.69 3.12 29.79
CA PHE A 19 -3.79 4.02 30.55
C PHE A 19 -2.36 4.17 30.00
N SER A 20 -2.11 3.87 28.73
CA SER A 20 -0.83 4.22 28.09
C SER A 20 -0.97 5.41 27.14
N ALA A 21 -1.46 6.53 27.67
CA ALA A 21 -1.23 7.84 27.07
C ALA A 21 -0.15 8.53 27.91
N ILE A 22 1.12 8.36 27.52
CA ILE A 22 2.18 9.22 28.05
C ILE A 22 2.05 10.56 27.35
N ALA A 23 1.44 11.50 28.05
CA ALA A 23 1.60 12.92 27.79
C ALA A 23 3.06 13.30 28.08
N ALA A 24 3.78 13.76 27.07
CA ALA A 24 5.03 14.49 27.25
C ALA A 24 4.87 15.88 26.63
N THR A 25 4.45 16.83 27.45
CA THR A 25 4.50 18.26 27.15
C THR A 25 5.97 18.69 27.27
N ILE A 26 6.61 19.06 26.17
CA ILE A 26 7.92 19.73 26.22
C ILE A 26 7.82 21.01 25.39
N ALA A 27 7.72 22.13 26.09
CA ALA A 27 8.06 23.44 25.57
C ALA A 27 9.58 23.58 25.58
N VAL A 28 10.20 23.87 24.43
CA VAL A 28 11.58 24.38 24.37
C VAL A 28 11.62 25.59 23.45
N ILE A 29 12.00 26.70 24.07
CA ILE A 29 12.42 27.96 23.46
C ILE A 29 13.78 27.73 22.80
N LEU A 30 13.94 28.11 21.53
CA LEU A 30 15.26 28.22 20.91
C LEU A 30 15.50 29.65 20.45
N THR A 31 16.28 30.34 21.27
CA THR A 31 17.14 31.47 20.92
C THR A 31 18.22 31.00 19.93
N GLY A 32 18.56 31.88 18.99
CA GLY A 32 19.45 31.58 17.85
C GLY A 32 20.95 31.81 18.07
N CYS A 33 21.62 32.00 16.91
CA CYS A 33 23.06 32.19 16.62
C CYS A 33 23.88 30.88 16.57
N GLY A 34 24.74 30.60 15.58
CA GLY A 34 25.24 31.34 14.43
C GLY A 34 26.58 30.72 13.95
N GLY A 35 26.92 30.91 12.67
CA GLY A 35 28.27 30.74 12.07
C GLY A 35 28.70 29.28 11.79
N GLY A 36 29.24 28.88 10.63
CA GLY A 36 30.01 29.59 9.60
C GLY A 36 31.43 29.02 9.58
N GLY A 37 31.88 28.42 8.47
CA GLY A 37 33.27 27.98 8.33
C GLY A 37 33.52 26.97 7.22
N THR A 38 34.34 27.36 6.25
CA THR A 38 34.74 26.69 5.00
C THR A 38 35.85 25.65 5.20
N ASP A 39 35.96 24.67 4.30
CA ASP A 39 37.14 24.45 3.43
C ASP A 39 37.24 22.99 2.90
N ARG A 40 37.61 22.89 1.61
CA ARG A 40 38.06 21.72 0.83
C ARG A 40 39.50 22.07 0.35
N PRO A 41 40.30 21.25 -0.37
CA PRO A 41 40.16 19.85 -0.82
C PRO A 41 41.49 19.02 -0.84
N ALA A 42 41.49 17.93 -1.64
CA ALA A 42 42.59 17.12 -2.19
C ALA A 42 42.89 15.81 -1.42
N SER A 43 43.15 14.64 -2.03
CA SER A 43 43.71 14.33 -3.36
C SER A 43 43.45 12.86 -3.76
N THR A 44 43.39 12.65 -5.09
CA THR A 44 43.76 11.50 -5.95
C THR A 44 44.11 10.12 -5.38
N ALA A 45 43.51 9.08 -5.99
CA ALA A 45 44.25 7.92 -6.53
C ALA A 45 43.40 7.17 -7.58
N ALA A 46 43.88 7.17 -8.82
CA ALA A 46 43.45 6.27 -9.89
C ALA A 46 44.29 4.98 -9.80
N ALA A 47 43.67 3.83 -10.06
CA ALA A 47 44.38 2.59 -10.34
C ALA A 47 43.71 1.92 -11.55
N ASP A 48 44.40 2.05 -12.68
CA ASP A 48 44.23 1.23 -13.87
C ASP A 48 44.47 -0.24 -13.52
N ALA A 49 43.52 -1.11 -13.85
CA ALA A 49 43.73 -2.55 -13.89
C ALA A 49 43.60 -3.03 -15.34
N LEU A 50 44.75 -3.47 -15.85
CA LEU A 50 44.98 -4.04 -17.18
C LEU A 50 44.13 -5.28 -17.46
N VAL A 51 43.51 -5.29 -18.65
CA VAL A 51 42.81 -6.44 -19.22
C VAL A 51 43.83 -7.42 -19.82
N ASN A 52 43.86 -8.65 -19.32
CA ASN A 52 44.58 -9.76 -19.97
C ASN A 52 43.67 -10.43 -21.04
N PRO A 53 44.15 -10.66 -22.27
CA PRO A 53 43.35 -11.25 -23.35
C PRO A 53 43.51 -12.78 -23.37
N ALA A 54 42.78 -13.49 -22.51
CA ALA A 54 42.64 -14.94 -22.59
C ALA A 54 41.41 -15.41 -21.82
N ASP A 55 40.21 -15.12 -22.34
CA ASP A 55 39.00 -15.89 -22.06
C ASP A 55 37.93 -15.57 -23.13
N THR A 56 38.28 -15.94 -24.36
CA THR A 56 37.38 -15.91 -25.51
C THR A 56 36.66 -17.26 -25.61
N ALA A 57 35.77 -17.56 -24.67
CA ALA A 57 34.78 -18.62 -24.84
C ALA A 57 33.58 -18.40 -23.90
N SER A 58 32.40 -18.26 -24.51
CA SER A 58 31.08 -18.28 -23.86
C SER A 58 30.69 -17.03 -23.06
N LYS A 59 30.61 -15.88 -23.74
CA LYS A 59 29.58 -14.87 -23.43
C LYS A 59 28.54 -14.91 -24.54
N ARG A 60 27.68 -15.94 -24.52
CA ARG A 60 26.38 -15.81 -25.17
C ARG A 60 25.65 -14.67 -24.46
N SER A 61 25.53 -13.56 -25.16
CA SER A 61 24.44 -12.58 -25.07
C SER A 61 23.33 -13.03 -24.11
N VAL A 62 23.37 -12.52 -22.88
CA VAL A 62 22.15 -12.04 -22.24
C VAL A 62 22.09 -10.56 -22.60
N ALA A 63 21.81 -10.30 -23.88
CA ALA A 63 21.15 -9.06 -24.23
C ALA A 63 19.93 -9.00 -23.31
N GLN A 64 19.95 -7.98 -22.46
CA GLN A 64 18.88 -7.57 -21.59
C GLN A 64 17.64 -7.38 -22.48
N ALA A 65 16.86 -8.43 -22.66
CA ALA A 65 15.50 -8.31 -23.08
C ALA A 65 14.83 -7.56 -21.94
N GLY A 66 14.76 -6.23 -22.07
CA GLY A 66 13.73 -5.47 -21.37
C GLY A 66 12.42 -6.13 -21.79
N THR A 67 11.89 -6.98 -20.93
CA THR A 67 10.55 -7.51 -21.10
C THR A 67 9.65 -6.31 -20.95
N ASP A 68 9.16 -5.80 -22.08
CA ASP A 68 8.02 -4.90 -22.09
C ASP A 68 6.98 -5.47 -21.12
N ASN A 69 6.40 -4.62 -20.28
CA ASN A 69 5.36 -5.00 -19.33
C ASN A 69 4.06 -5.35 -20.08
N THR A 70 4.09 -6.37 -20.94
CA THR A 70 3.01 -6.74 -21.85
C THR A 70 1.78 -7.18 -21.09
N ALA A 71 1.94 -7.72 -19.88
CA ALA A 71 0.87 -8.07 -18.96
C ALA A 71 0.24 -6.85 -18.26
N ILE A 72 0.86 -5.68 -18.30
CA ILE A 72 0.36 -4.47 -17.64
C ILE A 72 -0.17 -3.47 -18.67
N VAL A 73 -1.27 -2.82 -18.34
CA VAL A 73 -1.80 -1.69 -19.12
C VAL A 73 -0.88 -0.48 -18.97
N PRO A 74 -0.39 0.15 -20.06
CA PRO A 74 0.48 1.31 -19.93
C PRO A 74 -0.18 2.48 -19.18
N ARG A 75 0.52 3.05 -18.19
CA ARG A 75 -0.02 4.08 -17.26
C ARG A 75 -0.70 5.27 -17.93
N HIS A 76 -0.16 5.72 -19.06
CA HIS A 76 -0.61 6.94 -19.74
C HIS A 76 -1.73 6.71 -20.77
N THR A 77 -2.18 5.47 -20.94
CA THR A 77 -3.25 5.12 -21.88
C THR A 77 -4.62 5.16 -21.19
N ARG A 78 -5.67 5.25 -22.01
CA ARG A 78 -7.02 4.92 -21.55
C ARG A 78 -7.24 3.42 -21.68
N PHE A 79 -7.88 2.84 -20.69
CA PHE A 79 -8.23 1.42 -20.65
C PHE A 79 -9.66 1.29 -20.17
N GLU A 80 -10.48 0.52 -20.89
CA GLU A 80 -11.91 0.36 -20.57
C GLU A 80 -12.61 1.73 -20.34
N GLY A 81 -12.28 2.70 -21.21
CA GLY A 81 -12.85 4.06 -21.19
C GLY A 81 -12.27 5.03 -20.14
N LYS A 82 -11.53 4.56 -19.13
CA LYS A 82 -10.98 5.38 -18.05
C LYS A 82 -9.47 5.57 -18.18
N THR A 83 -8.96 6.69 -17.66
CA THR A 83 -7.53 6.86 -17.38
C THR A 83 -7.14 6.05 -16.14
N TYR A 84 -5.85 5.79 -15.96
CA TYR A 84 -5.34 5.12 -14.76
C TYR A 84 -5.76 5.80 -13.46
N ARG A 85 -5.68 7.13 -13.41
CA ARG A 85 -6.14 7.94 -12.27
C ARG A 85 -7.63 7.73 -11.95
N GLN A 86 -8.47 7.63 -12.98
CA GLN A 86 -9.89 7.36 -12.81
C GLN A 86 -10.16 5.93 -12.34
N TRP A 87 -9.34 4.96 -12.73
CA TRP A 87 -9.40 3.60 -12.17
C TRP A 87 -9.00 3.55 -10.70
N VAL A 88 -7.92 4.23 -10.31
CA VAL A 88 -7.49 4.35 -8.91
C VAL A 88 -8.54 5.07 -8.06
N THR A 89 -9.14 6.14 -8.58
CA THR A 89 -10.28 6.80 -7.92
C THR A 89 -11.45 5.83 -7.72
N SER A 90 -11.77 5.04 -8.74
CA SER A 90 -12.86 4.06 -8.66
C SER A 90 -12.56 2.91 -7.69
N PHE A 91 -11.29 2.51 -7.56
CA PHE A 91 -10.83 1.55 -6.55
C PHE A 91 -11.11 2.07 -5.13
N TRP A 92 -10.70 3.31 -4.83
CA TRP A 92 -10.94 3.90 -3.51
C TRP A 92 -12.42 4.13 -3.23
N GLN A 93 -13.19 4.57 -4.23
CA GLN A 93 -14.64 4.66 -4.09
C GLN A 93 -15.27 3.30 -3.76
N TRP A 94 -14.81 2.23 -4.42
CA TRP A 94 -15.28 0.88 -4.14
C TRP A 94 -14.90 0.40 -2.73
N VAL A 95 -13.62 0.45 -2.37
CA VAL A 95 -13.14 -0.19 -1.12
C VAL A 95 -13.71 0.45 0.13
N ASN A 96 -13.97 1.77 0.09
CA ASN A 96 -14.57 2.50 1.21
C ASN A 96 -16.07 2.18 1.41
N THR A 97 -16.76 1.73 0.36
CA THR A 97 -18.16 1.27 0.47
C THR A 97 -18.29 -0.16 1.01
N ILE A 98 -17.18 -0.90 1.11
CA ILE A 98 -17.19 -2.23 1.69
C ILE A 98 -17.25 -2.13 3.20
N ASP A 99 -18.36 -2.60 3.74
CA ASP A 99 -18.60 -2.72 5.17
C ASP A 99 -17.66 -3.74 5.83
N ASN A 100 -17.04 -3.35 6.96
CA ASN A 100 -16.16 -4.21 7.74
C ASN A 100 -16.95 -5.15 8.68
N GLY A 101 -17.72 -6.06 8.09
CA GLY A 101 -18.54 -7.01 8.83
C GLY A 101 -17.77 -8.25 9.34
N PRO A 102 -18.28 -8.95 10.37
CA PRO A 102 -17.60 -10.08 11.00
C PRO A 102 -17.47 -11.32 10.11
N PHE A 103 -18.28 -11.45 9.06
CA PHE A 103 -18.28 -12.61 8.15
C PHE A 103 -17.57 -12.34 6.82
N LEU A 104 -17.53 -11.08 6.40
CA LEU A 104 -16.91 -10.63 5.15
C LEU A 104 -16.19 -9.32 5.44
N PRO A 105 -15.04 -9.37 6.14
CA PRO A 105 -14.29 -8.17 6.50
C PRO A 105 -13.87 -7.40 5.24
N ASN A 106 -13.54 -6.12 5.44
CA ASN A 106 -13.04 -5.29 4.36
C ASN A 106 -11.73 -5.90 3.80
N PRO A 107 -11.53 -5.95 2.46
CA PRO A 107 -10.36 -6.58 1.86
C PRO A 107 -9.03 -5.91 2.23
N LEU A 108 -9.05 -4.67 2.75
CA LEU A 108 -7.86 -4.02 3.29
C LEU A 108 -7.33 -4.64 4.58
N LEU A 109 -8.11 -5.43 5.32
CA LEU A 109 -7.67 -6.01 6.59
C LEU A 109 -7.08 -7.42 6.44
N ASN A 110 -7.62 -8.19 5.52
CA ASN A 110 -7.16 -9.55 5.23
C ASN A 110 -7.67 -9.99 3.86
N CYS A 111 -7.12 -11.08 3.35
CA CYS A 111 -7.49 -11.64 2.08
C CYS A 111 -8.39 -12.88 2.18
N THR A 112 -9.21 -13.00 3.23
CA THR A 112 -10.20 -14.10 3.34
C THR A 112 -11.48 -13.80 2.56
N ARG A 113 -11.77 -12.51 2.28
CA ARG A 113 -12.87 -12.10 1.42
C ARG A 113 -12.64 -12.64 0.00
N PRO A 114 -13.64 -13.27 -0.65
CA PRO A 114 -13.54 -13.67 -2.05
C PRO A 114 -13.22 -12.49 -2.97
N ILE A 115 -12.28 -12.67 -3.91
CA ILE A 115 -11.86 -11.64 -4.88
C ILE A 115 -13.01 -11.12 -5.75
N SER A 116 -14.07 -11.91 -5.95
CA SER A 116 -15.28 -11.53 -6.69
C SER A 116 -16.27 -10.68 -5.87
N ALA A 117 -16.12 -10.62 -4.55
CA ALA A 117 -17.15 -10.09 -3.66
C ALA A 117 -17.25 -8.56 -3.72
N GLY A 118 -18.34 -8.06 -4.30
CA GLY A 118 -18.57 -6.64 -4.51
C GLY A 118 -17.92 -6.11 -5.79
N GLN A 119 -17.49 -6.99 -6.68
CA GLN A 119 -16.97 -6.62 -8.00
C GLN A 119 -18.07 -6.52 -9.06
N SER A 120 -17.82 -5.71 -10.09
CA SER A 120 -18.67 -5.63 -11.30
C SER A 120 -17.83 -5.21 -12.50
N GLY A 121 -18.32 -5.51 -13.71
CA GLY A 121 -17.62 -5.20 -14.96
C GLY A 121 -16.35 -6.03 -15.18
N ASN A 122 -15.51 -5.57 -16.11
CA ASN A 122 -14.33 -6.31 -16.60
C ASN A 122 -13.02 -5.85 -15.95
N VAL A 123 -13.07 -4.99 -14.93
CA VAL A 123 -11.90 -4.60 -14.14
C VAL A 123 -12.22 -4.84 -12.68
N TRP A 124 -11.61 -5.86 -12.10
CA TRP A 124 -11.78 -6.19 -10.70
C TRP A 124 -10.68 -5.57 -9.84
N TYR A 125 -10.99 -5.32 -8.57
CA TYR A 125 -10.10 -4.66 -7.64
C TYR A 125 -9.48 -5.66 -6.68
N TRP A 126 -8.16 -5.61 -6.55
CA TRP A 126 -7.45 -6.27 -5.48
C TRP A 126 -6.85 -5.21 -4.56
N ALA A 127 -7.38 -5.13 -3.34
CA ALA A 127 -6.80 -4.33 -2.27
C ALA A 127 -5.74 -5.15 -1.56
N THR A 128 -4.54 -4.60 -1.40
CA THR A 128 -3.51 -5.27 -0.60
C THR A 128 -3.96 -5.32 0.86
N PRO A 129 -4.10 -6.52 1.44
CA PRO A 129 -4.41 -6.63 2.86
C PRO A 129 -3.23 -6.09 3.66
N SER A 130 -3.52 -5.15 4.54
CA SER A 130 -2.54 -4.52 5.41
C SER A 130 -2.96 -4.66 6.87
N SER A 131 -2.05 -5.23 7.65
CA SER A 131 -2.12 -5.22 9.12
C SER A 131 -1.91 -3.83 9.72
N TYR A 132 -1.50 -2.83 8.92
CA TYR A 132 -1.22 -1.47 9.37
C TYR A 132 -2.39 -0.83 10.11
N PHE A 133 -3.63 -1.16 9.72
CA PHE A 133 -4.83 -0.62 10.37
C PHE A 133 -5.03 -1.11 11.81
N HIS A 134 -4.27 -2.11 12.28
CA HIS A 134 -4.41 -2.65 13.63
C HIS A 134 -3.12 -2.90 14.42
N ALA A 135 -1.92 -2.85 13.86
CA ALA A 135 -0.71 -2.82 14.68
C ALA A 135 0.56 -2.53 13.88
N LEU A 136 1.30 -1.52 14.31
CA LEU A 136 2.76 -1.43 14.10
C LEU A 136 3.51 -2.63 14.74
N ASP A 137 2.78 -3.50 15.45
CA ASP A 137 3.26 -4.68 16.16
C ASP A 137 3.00 -6.01 15.42
N VAL A 138 2.43 -6.00 14.20
CA VAL A 138 2.29 -7.24 13.42
C VAL A 138 3.62 -7.55 12.74
N PRO A 139 4.19 -8.76 12.94
CA PRO A 139 5.46 -9.09 12.31
C PRO A 139 5.33 -9.04 10.78
N ASN A 140 6.37 -8.52 10.14
CA ASN A 140 6.56 -8.42 8.69
C ASN A 140 6.70 -9.82 8.04
N THR A 141 5.68 -10.67 8.18
CA THR A 141 5.66 -12.03 7.65
C THR A 141 5.03 -12.06 6.25
N PRO A 142 5.63 -12.76 5.28
CA PRO A 142 5.01 -13.00 3.99
C PRO A 142 3.60 -13.59 4.14
N LEU A 143 2.65 -13.06 3.38
CA LEU A 143 1.26 -13.45 3.39
C LEU A 143 0.92 -14.20 2.11
N THR A 144 0.31 -15.38 2.23
CA THR A 144 -0.28 -16.08 1.08
C THR A 144 -1.79 -15.89 1.10
N CYS A 145 -2.31 -15.32 0.01
CA CYS A 145 -3.72 -15.08 -0.23
C CYS A 145 -4.21 -16.06 -1.28
N ASP A 146 -4.79 -17.17 -0.83
CA ASP A 146 -5.35 -18.18 -1.73
C ASP A 146 -6.79 -17.82 -2.13
N GLN A 147 -6.94 -17.36 -3.37
CA GLN A 147 -8.20 -17.03 -4.01
C GLN A 147 -8.52 -18.01 -5.16
N SER A 148 -7.79 -19.12 -5.27
CA SER A 148 -7.89 -20.07 -6.39
C SER A 148 -9.27 -20.73 -6.52
N ALA A 149 -10.04 -20.82 -5.43
CA ALA A 149 -11.41 -21.30 -5.42
C ALA A 149 -12.42 -20.32 -6.05
N ASN A 150 -12.05 -19.05 -6.19
CA ASN A 150 -12.88 -18.00 -6.78
C ASN A 150 -12.47 -17.79 -8.24
N VAL A 151 -13.21 -18.39 -9.17
CA VAL A 151 -12.90 -18.28 -10.61
C VAL A 151 -13.19 -16.87 -11.10
N ILE A 152 -12.15 -16.18 -11.57
CA ILE A 152 -12.24 -14.89 -12.24
C ILE A 152 -12.71 -15.15 -13.69
N PRO A 153 -13.75 -14.47 -14.20
CA PRO A 153 -14.18 -14.65 -15.59
C PRO A 153 -13.07 -14.32 -16.58
N ALA A 154 -13.07 -15.00 -17.73
CA ALA A 154 -12.21 -14.63 -18.86
C ALA A 154 -12.40 -13.15 -19.22
N ASP A 155 -11.36 -12.55 -19.83
CA ASP A 155 -11.32 -11.13 -20.20
C ASP A 155 -11.48 -10.14 -19.04
N THR A 156 -11.36 -10.60 -17.78
CA THR A 156 -11.37 -9.73 -16.60
C THR A 156 -9.95 -9.30 -16.24
N SER A 157 -9.74 -7.99 -16.19
CA SER A 157 -8.51 -7.36 -15.71
C SER A 157 -8.52 -7.20 -14.19
N ILE A 158 -7.35 -7.09 -13.57
CA ILE A 158 -7.22 -6.83 -12.13
C ILE A 158 -6.46 -5.52 -11.94
N LEU A 159 -7.06 -4.55 -11.25
CA LEU A 159 -6.31 -3.46 -10.66
C LEU A 159 -5.78 -3.92 -9.30
N LEU A 160 -4.47 -4.14 -9.27
CA LEU A 160 -3.66 -4.46 -8.11
C LEU A 160 -3.20 -3.17 -7.44
N ALA A 161 -3.80 -2.83 -6.30
CA ALA A 161 -3.31 -1.76 -5.43
C ALA A 161 -2.19 -2.33 -4.56
N THR A 162 -0.92 -1.99 -4.84
CA THR A 162 0.24 -2.65 -4.21
C THR A 162 0.54 -2.06 -2.82
N LEU A 163 1.14 -0.87 -2.79
CA LEU A 163 1.31 -0.05 -1.60
C LEU A 163 0.78 1.33 -1.95
N ASP A 164 -0.08 1.85 -1.08
CA ASP A 164 -0.74 3.12 -1.29
C ASP A 164 -1.18 3.80 -0.01
N THR A 165 -1.66 5.02 -0.19
CA THR A 165 -2.07 5.91 0.89
C THR A 165 -3.38 6.57 0.51
N PHE A 166 -4.20 6.81 1.52
CA PHE A 166 -5.48 7.45 1.42
C PHE A 166 -5.60 8.46 2.55
N SER A 167 -6.03 9.67 2.23
CA SER A 167 -6.23 10.72 3.22
C SER A 167 -7.56 11.41 2.97
N SER A 168 -8.32 11.64 4.04
CA SER A 168 -9.63 12.26 4.03
C SER A 168 -9.83 13.05 5.31
N THR A 169 -10.57 14.16 5.23
CA THR A 169 -11.07 14.87 6.41
C THR A 169 -12.01 14.02 7.27
N LEU A 170 -12.56 12.93 6.72
CA LEU A 170 -13.43 12.00 7.42
C LEU A 170 -12.69 11.06 8.38
N LEU A 171 -11.36 10.93 8.27
CA LEU A 171 -10.60 10.03 9.14
C LEU A 171 -10.79 10.42 10.63
N PRO A 172 -10.71 9.46 11.57
CA PRO A 172 -10.77 9.75 13.01
C PRO A 172 -9.78 10.86 13.38
N PRO A 173 -10.14 11.80 14.28
CA PRO A 173 -9.25 12.90 14.64
C PRO A 173 -7.88 12.43 15.14
N GLY A 174 -6.81 12.95 14.55
CA GLY A 174 -5.44 12.56 14.87
C GLY A 174 -4.41 13.44 14.18
N VAL A 175 -3.13 13.17 14.42
CA VAL A 175 -2.00 13.98 13.89
C VAL A 175 -1.99 14.02 12.36
N TYR A 176 -2.49 12.97 11.71
CA TYR A 176 -2.54 12.83 10.25
C TYR A 176 -3.95 12.91 9.69
N THR A 177 -4.87 13.51 10.43
CA THR A 177 -6.22 13.80 9.96
C THR A 177 -6.21 15.22 9.41
N PRO A 178 -6.32 15.39 8.09
CA PRO A 178 -6.35 16.73 7.50
C PRO A 178 -7.62 17.46 7.93
N THR A 179 -7.54 18.79 7.98
CA THR A 179 -8.70 19.67 8.21
C THR A 179 -9.13 20.41 6.94
N THR A 180 -8.42 20.18 5.83
CA THR A 180 -8.65 20.84 4.54
C THR A 180 -8.34 19.87 3.39
N ALA A 181 -8.95 20.13 2.23
CA ALA A 181 -8.66 19.44 0.97
C ALA A 181 -7.17 19.42 0.60
N ALA A 182 -6.48 20.55 0.77
CA ALA A 182 -5.04 20.63 0.51
C ALA A 182 -4.23 19.77 1.50
N GLY A 183 -4.72 19.62 2.74
CA GLY A 183 -4.16 18.73 3.73
C GLY A 183 -4.25 17.26 3.33
N GLU A 184 -5.37 16.82 2.73
CA GLU A 184 -5.52 15.45 2.23
C GLU A 184 -4.43 15.10 1.22
N GLN A 185 -4.22 15.98 0.25
CA GLN A 185 -3.18 15.79 -0.77
C GLN A 185 -1.77 15.79 -0.15
N ALA A 186 -1.49 16.71 0.75
CA ALA A 186 -0.18 16.79 1.40
C ALA A 186 0.15 15.51 2.19
N ILE A 187 -0.83 14.96 2.90
CA ILE A 187 -0.66 13.75 3.71
C ILE A 187 -0.51 12.51 2.83
N ALA A 188 -1.38 12.32 1.83
CA ALA A 188 -1.28 11.19 0.89
C ALA A 188 0.09 11.18 0.19
N ASN A 189 0.48 12.32 -0.41
CA ASN A 189 1.77 12.42 -1.11
C ASN A 189 2.96 12.13 -0.18
N ARG A 190 2.94 12.69 1.04
CA ARG A 190 4.01 12.52 2.03
C ARG A 190 4.25 11.05 2.36
N PHE A 191 3.19 10.28 2.58
CA PHE A 191 3.33 8.87 2.93
C PHE A 191 3.59 7.99 1.70
N ALA A 192 3.09 8.35 0.52
CA ALA A 192 3.41 7.67 -0.72
C ALA A 192 4.90 7.82 -1.10
N GLU A 193 5.55 8.93 -0.73
CA GLU A 193 7.01 9.10 -0.84
C GLU A 193 7.81 8.14 0.04
N ARG A 194 7.17 7.46 1.00
CA ARG A 194 7.83 6.50 1.90
C ARG A 194 7.84 5.09 1.36
N ILE A 195 7.13 4.85 0.26
CA ILE A 195 7.09 3.55 -0.38
C ILE A 195 8.39 3.33 -1.14
N GLN A 196 9.07 2.23 -0.83
CA GLN A 196 10.36 1.84 -1.41
C GLN A 196 10.38 0.34 -1.74
N ASP A 197 11.38 -0.07 -2.51
CA ASP A 197 11.70 -1.48 -2.80
C ASP A 197 10.52 -2.29 -3.34
N LEU A 198 9.70 -1.65 -4.17
CA LEU A 198 8.55 -2.28 -4.84
C LEU A 198 8.99 -3.43 -5.73
N PHE A 199 8.27 -4.54 -5.64
CA PHE A 199 8.43 -5.67 -6.53
C PHE A 199 7.06 -6.24 -6.92
N VAL A 200 6.97 -6.74 -8.14
CA VAL A 200 5.81 -7.51 -8.63
C VAL A 200 6.33 -8.55 -9.61
N THR A 201 5.86 -9.78 -9.46
CA THR A 201 6.02 -10.86 -10.44
C THR A 201 4.66 -11.48 -10.74
N ILE A 202 4.45 -11.86 -12.00
CA ILE A 202 3.27 -12.58 -12.48
C ILE A 202 3.79 -13.87 -13.10
N ASP A 203 3.43 -15.01 -12.54
CA ASP A 203 3.94 -16.33 -12.94
C ASP A 203 5.48 -16.38 -13.00
N ASN A 204 6.12 -15.78 -11.99
CA ASN A 204 7.57 -15.60 -11.87
C ASN A 204 8.22 -14.69 -12.93
N VAL A 205 7.43 -14.01 -13.77
CA VAL A 205 7.92 -12.98 -14.69
C VAL A 205 7.88 -11.63 -13.98
N PRO A 206 9.03 -10.96 -13.77
CA PRO A 206 9.05 -9.67 -13.09
C PRO A 206 8.41 -8.58 -13.94
N VAL A 207 7.59 -7.74 -13.30
CA VAL A 207 7.17 -6.47 -13.87
C VAL A 207 8.31 -5.48 -13.70
N THR A 208 8.79 -4.92 -14.82
CA THR A 208 9.88 -3.94 -14.81
C THR A 208 9.37 -2.56 -14.42
N ASP A 209 10.19 -1.76 -13.72
CA ASP A 209 9.87 -0.37 -13.36
C ASP A 209 8.47 -0.17 -12.76
N VAL A 210 8.16 -0.94 -11.70
CA VAL A 210 6.90 -0.78 -10.93
C VAL A 210 6.73 0.67 -10.44
N THR A 211 7.85 1.36 -10.19
CA THR A 211 7.86 2.76 -9.78
C THR A 211 7.27 3.72 -10.81
N ALA A 212 7.33 3.38 -12.11
CA ALA A 212 6.64 4.10 -13.16
C ALA A 212 5.12 3.93 -13.12
N TYR A 213 4.53 3.28 -12.11
CA TYR A 213 3.09 3.17 -11.93
C TYR A 213 2.57 3.88 -10.66
N ARG A 214 3.32 4.87 -10.16
CA ARG A 214 2.80 5.80 -9.14
C ARG A 214 1.65 6.64 -9.70
N VAL A 215 0.55 6.70 -8.96
CA VAL A 215 -0.64 7.46 -9.33
C VAL A 215 -1.19 8.20 -8.12
N ALA A 216 -0.97 9.51 -8.09
CA ALA A 216 -1.73 10.43 -7.25
C ALA A 216 -3.08 10.72 -7.92
N THR A 217 -4.15 10.71 -7.14
CA THR A 217 -5.48 11.16 -7.57
C THR A 217 -5.60 12.68 -7.44
N ASP A 218 -6.57 13.25 -8.14
CA ASP A 218 -7.14 14.52 -7.69
C ASP A 218 -8.05 14.24 -6.49
N GLN A 219 -8.57 15.29 -5.85
CA GLN A 219 -9.60 15.09 -4.83
C GLN A 219 -10.84 14.45 -5.45
N PHE A 220 -11.37 13.41 -4.81
CA PHE A 220 -12.56 12.71 -5.24
C PHE A 220 -13.55 12.51 -4.09
N THR A 221 -14.83 12.41 -4.41
CA THR A 221 -15.88 12.05 -3.45
C THR A 221 -15.97 10.54 -3.29
N PHE A 222 -16.18 10.08 -2.06
CA PHE A 222 -16.43 8.67 -1.74
C PHE A 222 -17.51 8.56 -0.67
N THR A 223 -18.00 7.33 -0.45
CA THR A 223 -18.93 7.03 0.65
C THR A 223 -18.32 5.94 1.53
N ALA A 224 -18.09 6.25 2.79
CA ALA A 224 -17.70 5.34 3.85
C ALA A 224 -18.90 4.48 4.28
N ALA A 225 -18.71 3.16 4.30
CA ALA A 225 -19.69 2.21 4.82
C ALA A 225 -19.98 2.44 6.32
N LEU A 226 -21.07 1.85 6.83
CA LEU A 226 -21.46 2.00 8.25
C LEU A 226 -20.36 1.51 9.20
N ARG A 227 -19.78 0.34 8.94
CA ARG A 227 -18.56 -0.14 9.61
C ARG A 227 -17.36 0.16 8.73
N TRP A 228 -17.06 1.44 8.55
CA TRP A 228 -15.95 1.84 7.72
C TRP A 228 -14.63 1.37 8.32
N VAL A 229 -13.77 0.76 7.50
CA VAL A 229 -12.49 0.19 7.95
C VAL A 229 -11.56 1.24 8.60
N PHE A 230 -11.67 2.50 8.19
CA PHE A 230 -10.89 3.60 8.79
C PHE A 230 -11.64 4.37 9.88
N GLY A 231 -12.93 4.12 10.08
CA GLY A 231 -13.79 4.87 11.01
C GLY A 231 -14.08 4.17 12.33
N ILE A 232 -13.48 2.99 12.55
CA ILE A 232 -13.65 2.19 13.77
C ILE A 232 -12.46 2.46 14.71
N PRO A 233 -12.68 2.59 16.03
CA PRO A 233 -13.93 2.38 16.77
C PRO A 233 -14.84 3.61 16.89
N GLU A 234 -14.55 4.73 16.23
CA GLU A 234 -15.27 5.99 16.36
C GLU A 234 -16.66 6.03 15.68
N ASP A 235 -17.07 4.94 15.03
CA ASP A 235 -18.33 4.80 14.27
C ASP A 235 -18.52 5.91 13.21
N ILE A 236 -17.44 6.27 12.50
CA ILE A 236 -17.48 7.26 11.42
C ILE A 236 -17.86 6.63 10.09
N TYR A 237 -18.85 7.22 9.42
CA TYR A 237 -19.37 6.82 8.11
C TYR A 237 -19.98 8.03 7.38
N GLY A 238 -20.36 7.86 6.11
CA GLY A 238 -21.01 8.92 5.32
C GLY A 238 -20.24 9.29 4.05
N THR A 239 -20.54 10.47 3.50
CA THR A 239 -19.91 10.94 2.26
C THR A 239 -18.95 12.08 2.57
N ASP A 240 -17.73 11.99 2.04
CA ASP A 240 -16.70 13.02 2.15
C ASP A 240 -15.80 13.00 0.91
N THR A 241 -14.77 13.82 0.91
CA THR A 241 -13.69 13.86 -0.06
C THR A 241 -12.44 13.16 0.44
N ALA A 242 -11.63 12.71 -0.51
CA ALA A 242 -10.32 12.15 -0.22
C ALA A 242 -9.35 12.40 -1.36
N VAL A 243 -8.06 12.23 -1.04
CA VAL A 243 -6.97 12.11 -2.00
C VAL A 243 -6.22 10.81 -1.70
N ALA A 244 -5.77 10.14 -2.75
CA ALA A 244 -4.92 8.97 -2.64
C ALA A 244 -3.66 9.12 -3.49
N ASP A 245 -2.59 8.45 -3.07
CA ASP A 245 -1.33 8.34 -3.82
C ASP A 245 -0.67 7.00 -3.46
N GLY A 246 -0.05 6.37 -4.44
CA GLY A 246 0.51 5.03 -4.31
C GLY A 246 0.80 4.39 -5.64
N TYR A 247 1.08 3.09 -5.62
CA TYR A 247 1.51 2.32 -6.79
C TYR A 247 0.45 1.28 -7.14
N TYR A 248 -0.01 1.35 -8.38
CA TYR A 248 -1.15 0.58 -8.86
C TYR A 248 -0.83 -0.08 -10.19
N LEU A 249 -1.11 -1.38 -10.34
CA LEU A 249 -0.95 -2.08 -11.61
C LEU A 249 -2.32 -2.55 -12.12
N ILE A 250 -2.68 -2.18 -13.35
CA ILE A 250 -3.81 -2.78 -14.05
C ILE A 250 -3.24 -3.91 -14.90
N LEU A 251 -3.41 -5.13 -14.41
CA LEU A 251 -3.08 -6.34 -15.14
C LEU A 251 -4.11 -6.52 -16.25
N LYS A 252 -3.65 -6.68 -17.48
CA LYS A 252 -4.50 -7.15 -18.58
C LYS A 252 -5.07 -8.53 -18.23
N PRO A 253 -6.17 -8.96 -18.88
CA PRO A 253 -6.72 -10.28 -18.63
C PRO A 253 -5.63 -11.34 -18.80
N LEU A 254 -5.46 -12.16 -17.77
CA LEU A 254 -4.55 -13.29 -17.82
C LEU A 254 -5.21 -14.43 -18.61
N SER A 255 -4.40 -15.36 -19.10
CA SER A 255 -4.92 -16.56 -19.77
C SER A 255 -5.80 -17.38 -18.83
N ALA A 256 -6.64 -18.27 -19.38
CA ALA A 256 -7.35 -19.24 -18.56
C ALA A 256 -6.35 -20.16 -17.81
N GLY A 257 -6.64 -20.44 -16.53
CA GLY A 257 -5.81 -21.31 -15.68
C GLY A 257 -5.44 -20.68 -14.33
N SER A 258 -4.52 -21.34 -13.64
CA SER A 258 -4.00 -20.89 -12.35
C SER A 258 -2.84 -19.91 -12.55
N HIS A 259 -2.84 -18.83 -11.78
CA HIS A 259 -1.80 -17.81 -11.80
C HIS A 259 -1.30 -17.48 -10.41
N THR A 260 -0.03 -17.09 -10.33
CA THR A 260 0.60 -16.60 -9.11
C THR A 260 1.06 -15.16 -9.31
N ILE A 261 0.60 -14.25 -8.47
CA ILE A 261 1.05 -12.86 -8.44
C ILE A 261 1.76 -12.63 -7.11
N HIS A 262 3.07 -12.43 -7.14
CA HIS A 262 3.87 -12.14 -5.94
C HIS A 262 4.33 -10.70 -5.96
N TYR A 263 3.96 -9.92 -4.95
CA TYR A 263 4.17 -8.49 -4.94
C TYR A 263 4.39 -7.94 -3.53
N GLY A 264 4.92 -6.73 -3.47
CA GLY A 264 5.17 -6.08 -2.20
C GLY A 264 6.11 -4.89 -2.31
N GLY A 265 6.69 -4.54 -1.18
CA GLY A 265 7.60 -3.42 -1.00
C GLY A 265 7.67 -3.04 0.48
N ARG A 266 8.04 -1.80 0.77
CA ARG A 266 8.04 -1.31 2.15
C ARG A 266 7.62 0.12 2.29
N PHE A 267 7.06 0.47 3.44
CA PHE A 267 7.03 1.84 3.92
C PHE A 267 8.24 2.10 4.82
N HIS A 268 9.10 3.02 4.37
CA HIS A 268 10.24 3.54 5.12
C HIS A 268 9.89 4.89 5.75
N TYR A 269 9.44 4.85 6.99
CA TYR A 269 9.09 6.05 7.72
C TYR A 269 10.34 6.78 8.22
N LEU A 270 10.33 8.11 8.14
CA LEU A 270 11.43 8.98 8.55
C LEU A 270 11.17 9.58 9.93
N PRO A 271 12.19 10.05 10.64
CA PRO A 271 11.99 10.84 11.87
C PRO A 271 11.01 12.00 11.62
N GLY A 272 10.03 12.19 12.51
CA GLY A 272 9.00 13.22 12.36
C GLY A 272 7.71 12.77 11.67
N ASP A 273 7.65 11.53 11.16
CA ASP A 273 6.42 10.95 10.58
C ASP A 273 5.36 10.50 11.54
N PHE A 274 5.71 10.33 12.80
CA PHE A 274 4.75 10.04 13.86
C PHE A 274 5.12 10.84 15.12
N GLY A 275 5.64 12.05 14.93
CA GLY A 275 6.17 12.90 16.00
C GLY A 275 7.69 12.78 16.20
N SER A 276 8.19 13.33 17.31
CA SER A 276 9.62 13.44 17.61
C SER A 276 10.28 12.16 18.14
N ALA A 277 9.55 11.04 18.15
CA ALA A 277 10.09 9.74 18.52
C ALA A 277 10.98 9.18 17.38
N ALA A 278 11.78 8.16 17.70
CA ALA A 278 12.50 7.41 16.68
C ALA A 278 11.52 6.92 15.59
N PRO A 279 11.93 6.90 14.31
CA PRO A 279 11.06 6.39 13.25
C PRO A 279 10.65 4.95 13.58
N PRO A 280 9.38 4.57 13.32
CA PRO A 280 8.97 3.19 13.48
C PRO A 280 9.79 2.29 12.55
N PRO A 281 9.88 0.98 12.85
CA PRO A 281 10.51 0.04 11.93
C PRO A 281 9.83 0.08 10.56
N ASP A 282 10.57 -0.31 9.54
CA ASP A 282 10.01 -0.47 8.20
C ASP A 282 8.84 -1.44 8.23
N TYR A 283 7.74 -1.02 7.62
CA TYR A 283 6.60 -1.89 7.39
C TYR A 283 6.79 -2.58 6.05
N LEU A 284 6.98 -3.90 6.06
CA LEU A 284 7.19 -4.69 4.85
C LEU A 284 5.87 -5.31 4.42
N VAL A 285 5.61 -5.22 3.13
CA VAL A 285 4.53 -5.92 2.45
C VAL A 285 5.18 -6.98 1.57
N ASP A 286 4.78 -8.22 1.74
CA ASP A 286 5.17 -9.35 0.90
C ASP A 286 3.95 -10.26 0.79
N VAL A 287 3.31 -10.27 -0.38
CA VAL A 287 2.06 -10.99 -0.61
C VAL A 287 2.16 -11.86 -1.85
N THR A 288 1.85 -13.14 -1.68
CA THR A 288 1.61 -14.09 -2.78
C THR A 288 0.11 -14.28 -2.95
N LEU A 289 -0.44 -13.78 -4.06
CA LEU A 289 -1.84 -13.96 -4.46
C LEU A 289 -1.95 -15.12 -5.45
N LEU A 290 -2.74 -16.13 -5.09
CA LEU A 290 -3.07 -17.27 -5.95
C LEU A 290 -4.47 -17.10 -6.50
N ILE A 291 -4.64 -17.12 -7.82
CA ILE A 291 -5.94 -16.94 -8.48
C ILE A 291 -6.16 -17.99 -9.57
N THR A 292 -7.41 -18.17 -9.96
CA THR A 292 -7.82 -18.99 -11.10
C THR A 292 -8.64 -18.14 -12.06
N VAL A 293 -8.26 -18.10 -13.33
CA VAL A 293 -9.02 -17.48 -14.41
C VAL A 293 -9.76 -18.56 -15.18
N GLY A 294 -11.05 -18.33 -15.42
CA GLY A 294 -11.92 -19.23 -16.17
C GLY A 294 -11.58 -19.27 -17.68
N PRO A 295 -12.10 -20.28 -18.39
CA PRO A 295 -11.98 -20.39 -19.84
C PRO A 295 -12.78 -19.32 -20.59
#